data_AF-A0A0W0SDX5-F1
#
_entry.id   AF-A0A0W0SDX5-F1
#
_cell.length_a   1.000
_cell.length_b   1.000
_cell.length_c   1.000
_cell.angle_alpha   90.00
_cell.angle_beta   90.00
_cell.angle_gamma   90.00
#
_symmetry.space_group_name_H-M   'P 1'
#
loop_
_entity.id
_entity.type
_entity.pdbx_description
1 polymer ?
#
loop_
_entity_poly.entity_id
_entity_poly.type
_entity_poly.pdbx_seq_one_letter_code
_entity_poly.pdbx_strand_id
1 'polypeptide(L)'
;MSTCYKNLMVKGLVTLLFLGCCTAFAANKQTNIAAHSTNFMFLQNAETGVLKLTPQEGSYQLVLQNVQPYVTYFSDRPKRMTGLMSIESFLKEWQSNTKNGFKNDAPNVGIEGIKLHAFSNGQTVSVVMVLSNPIYDKNANTLTYMAHELNTKEGEIKKDIKLNNLVLFIDNIDSCPSCCCGFSIN
;
A
#
# COMPACT_ATOMS: atom_id res chain seq x y z
N MET A 1 -74.07 15.76 18.25
CA MET A 1 -74.84 16.50 19.28
C MET A 1 -74.00 16.46 20.57
N SER A 2 -73.07 17.39 20.82
CA SER A 2 -73.24 18.66 21.58
C SER A 2 -74.17 18.49 22.80
N THR A 3 -73.78 18.76 24.06
CA THR A 3 -73.44 20.09 24.66
C THR A 3 -72.94 19.83 26.12
N CYS A 4 -71.76 20.29 26.55
CA CYS A 4 -71.43 21.46 27.42
C CYS A 4 -71.75 21.38 28.95
N TYR A 5 -70.73 21.60 29.80
CA TYR A 5 -70.72 22.45 31.02
C TYR A 5 -69.24 22.54 31.51
N LYS A 6 -68.48 23.62 31.25
CA LYS A 6 -68.32 24.92 31.93
C LYS A 6 -67.68 24.92 33.34
N ASN A 7 -66.63 25.75 33.43
CA ASN A 7 -65.98 26.40 34.60
C ASN A 7 -64.86 25.57 35.26
N LEU A 8 -63.73 26.11 35.71
CA LEU A 8 -63.41 27.47 36.16
C LEU A 8 -61.88 27.67 36.12
N MET A 9 -61.43 28.82 35.64
CA MET A 9 -60.03 29.26 35.76
C MET A 9 -59.63 29.41 37.23
N VAL A 10 -58.51 28.81 37.64
CA VAL A 10 -57.72 29.30 38.77
C VAL A 10 -56.26 29.39 38.32
N LYS A 11 -55.82 30.64 38.09
CA LYS A 11 -54.42 31.00 37.95
C LYS A 11 -53.80 30.92 39.36
N GLY A 12 -52.98 29.90 39.60
CA GLY A 12 -52.20 29.75 40.82
C GLY A 12 -50.72 29.70 40.48
N LEU A 13 -50.07 30.86 40.56
CA LEU A 13 -48.62 31.00 40.50
C LEU A 13 -48.04 30.38 41.78
N VAL A 14 -47.33 29.24 41.67
CA VAL A 14 -46.59 28.68 42.81
C VAL A 14 -45.14 28.47 42.38
N THR A 15 -44.31 29.27 43.05
CA THR A 15 -42.85 29.34 43.01
C THR A 15 -42.21 27.97 43.20
N LEU A 16 -41.54 27.44 42.18
CA LEU A 16 -40.70 26.25 42.31
C LEU A 16 -39.26 26.64 42.70
N LEU A 17 -38.80 26.09 43.82
CA LEU A 17 -37.41 26.01 44.22
C LEU A 17 -36.60 25.33 43.10
N PHE A 18 -35.66 26.05 42.49
CA PHE A 18 -34.63 25.43 41.64
C PHE A 18 -33.58 24.78 42.53
N LEU A 19 -33.81 23.51 42.84
CA LEU A 19 -32.81 22.59 43.36
C LEU A 19 -31.76 22.39 42.26
N GLY A 20 -30.49 22.59 42.61
CA GLY A 20 -29.36 22.45 41.70
C GLY A 20 -29.32 21.06 41.06
N CYS A 21 -29.45 21.04 39.74
CA CYS A 21 -28.90 19.99 38.90
C CYS A 21 -27.89 20.69 38.00
N CYS A 22 -26.62 20.55 38.36
CA CYS A 22 -25.51 20.89 37.51
C CYS A 22 -25.60 19.97 36.28
N THR A 23 -26.31 20.40 35.24
CA THR A 23 -26.31 19.72 33.95
C THR A 23 -24.95 20.00 33.32
N ALA A 24 -23.95 19.23 33.75
CA ALA A 24 -22.72 19.08 33.00
C ALA A 24 -23.11 18.51 31.63
N PHE A 25 -23.28 19.39 30.64
CA PHE A 25 -23.20 19.01 29.24
C PHE A 25 -21.77 18.51 29.03
N ALA A 26 -21.57 17.20 29.23
CA ALA A 26 -20.40 16.52 28.71
C ALA A 26 -20.48 16.67 27.19
N ALA A 27 -19.75 17.64 26.65
CA ALA A 27 -19.53 17.78 25.22
C ALA A 27 -18.93 16.45 24.75
N ASN A 28 -19.74 15.63 24.09
CA ASN A 28 -19.31 14.38 23.52
C ASN A 28 -18.36 14.75 22.38
N LYS A 29 -17.06 14.79 22.68
CA LYS A 29 -16.02 15.02 21.71
C LYS A 29 -15.96 13.76 20.86
N GLN A 30 -16.83 13.68 19.85
CA GLN A 30 -16.75 12.72 18.76
C GLN A 30 -15.37 12.92 18.13
N THR A 31 -14.37 12.17 18.61
CA THR A 31 -13.11 12.02 17.92
C THR A 31 -13.47 11.35 16.60
N ASN A 32 -13.54 12.14 15.54
CA ASN A 32 -13.40 11.63 14.18
C ASN A 32 -12.06 10.90 14.14
N ILE A 33 -12.05 9.60 14.45
CA ILE A 33 -10.94 8.73 14.09
C ILE A 33 -11.00 8.73 12.57
N ALA A 34 -10.20 9.59 11.94
CA ALA A 34 -9.96 9.51 10.51
C ALA A 34 -9.66 8.04 10.22
N ALA A 35 -10.45 7.42 9.36
CA ALA A 35 -10.22 6.04 8.94
C ALA A 35 -8.80 5.99 8.38
N HIS A 36 -7.87 5.41 9.14
CA HIS A 36 -6.48 5.32 8.70
C HIS A 36 -6.44 4.40 7.49
N SER A 37 -6.07 4.98 6.34
CA SER A 37 -5.72 4.23 5.15
C SER A 37 -4.56 3.28 5.50
N THR A 38 -4.58 2.11 4.87
CA THR A 38 -3.66 1.03 5.21
C THR A 38 -2.61 0.94 4.13
N ASN A 39 -1.43 1.44 4.44
CA ASN A 39 -0.26 1.32 3.60
C ASN A 39 0.35 -0.07 3.76
N PHE A 40 0.67 -0.70 2.63
CA PHE A 40 1.33 -1.99 2.58
C PHE A 40 2.72 -1.83 1.96
N MET A 41 3.65 -2.65 2.41
CA MET A 41 4.93 -2.88 1.73
C MET A 41 4.97 -4.34 1.28
N PHE A 42 5.66 -4.58 0.16
CA PHE A 42 5.79 -5.89 -0.45
C PHE A 42 7.26 -6.27 -0.59
N LEU A 43 7.56 -7.55 -0.37
CA LEU A 43 8.87 -8.17 -0.63
C LEU A 43 8.70 -9.21 -1.73
N GLN A 44 9.39 -8.99 -2.84
CA GLN A 44 9.49 -9.94 -3.94
C GLN A 44 10.92 -10.44 -4.07
N ASN A 45 11.10 -11.75 -4.15
CA ASN A 45 12.41 -12.38 -4.19
C ASN A 45 12.61 -13.11 -5.52
N ALA A 46 13.84 -13.10 -6.03
CA ALA A 46 14.24 -13.89 -7.18
C ALA A 46 15.67 -14.43 -6.99
N GLU A 47 15.96 -15.61 -7.56
CA GLU A 47 17.28 -16.22 -7.44
C GLU A 47 18.34 -15.38 -8.17
N THR A 48 18.03 -14.96 -9.39
CA THR A 48 18.90 -14.11 -10.19
C THR A 48 18.10 -13.05 -10.93
N GLY A 49 18.80 -12.05 -11.43
CA GLY A 49 18.20 -10.98 -12.19
C GLY A 49 19.21 -10.22 -13.01
N VAL A 50 18.72 -9.52 -14.02
CA VAL A 50 19.51 -8.63 -14.86
C VAL A 50 18.80 -7.30 -14.95
N LEU A 51 19.47 -6.24 -14.55
CA LEU A 51 19.08 -4.89 -14.89
C LEU A 51 19.75 -4.52 -16.21
N LYS A 52 18.97 -4.52 -17.29
CA LYS A 52 19.44 -4.27 -18.65
C LYS A 52 19.27 -2.81 -19.03
N LEU A 53 20.25 -2.27 -19.74
CA LEU A 53 20.12 -0.94 -20.33
C LEU A 53 19.02 -0.90 -21.38
N THR A 54 18.33 0.23 -21.44
CA THR A 54 17.52 0.59 -22.61
C THR A 54 18.18 1.77 -23.34
N PRO A 55 17.74 2.08 -24.57
CA PRO A 55 18.24 3.26 -25.29
C PRO A 55 17.89 4.60 -24.62
N GLN A 56 16.92 4.62 -23.70
CA GLN A 56 16.53 5.81 -22.98
C GLN A 56 17.35 5.93 -21.68
N GLU A 57 17.98 7.08 -21.49
CA GLU A 57 18.76 7.39 -20.29
C GLU A 57 17.90 7.28 -19.02
N GLY A 58 18.44 6.64 -17.98
CA GLY A 58 17.73 6.41 -16.72
C GLY A 58 16.61 5.35 -16.80
N SER A 59 16.44 4.69 -17.94
CA SER A 59 15.45 3.63 -18.15
C SER A 59 16.13 2.27 -18.36
N TYR A 60 15.58 1.25 -17.70
CA TYR A 60 16.11 -0.10 -17.67
C TYR A 60 15.01 -1.13 -17.83
N GLN A 61 15.39 -2.35 -18.24
CA GLN A 61 14.53 -3.52 -18.13
C GLN A 61 15.07 -4.41 -17.00
N LEU A 62 14.30 -4.58 -15.94
CA LEU A 62 14.62 -5.50 -14.85
C LEU A 62 14.01 -6.86 -15.16
N VAL A 63 14.85 -7.87 -15.39
CA VAL A 63 14.44 -9.24 -15.66
C VAL A 63 14.79 -10.10 -14.44
N LEU A 64 13.79 -10.64 -13.76
CA LEU A 64 13.93 -11.54 -12.62
C LEU A 64 13.74 -12.99 -13.07
N GLN A 65 14.65 -13.88 -12.68
CA GLN A 65 14.61 -15.30 -13.02
C GLN A 65 14.45 -16.14 -11.76
N ASN A 66 13.69 -17.23 -11.87
CA ASN A 66 13.34 -18.10 -10.76
C ASN A 66 12.71 -17.31 -9.61
N VAL A 67 11.65 -16.56 -9.94
CA VAL A 67 10.92 -15.74 -8.96
C VAL A 67 10.26 -16.67 -7.94
N GLN A 68 10.30 -16.28 -6.67
CA GLN A 68 9.58 -17.02 -5.63
C GLN A 68 8.08 -17.00 -5.92
N PRO A 69 7.35 -18.10 -5.66
CA PRO A 69 5.93 -18.20 -6.02
C PRO A 69 5.02 -17.23 -5.25
N TYR A 70 5.54 -16.62 -4.18
CA TYR A 70 4.81 -15.70 -3.32
C TYR A 70 5.57 -14.39 -3.09
N VAL A 71 4.80 -13.31 -3.02
CA VAL A 71 5.20 -11.99 -2.53
C VAL A 71 4.75 -11.88 -1.08
N THR A 72 5.69 -11.53 -0.19
CA THR A 72 5.34 -11.24 1.21
C THR A 72 4.82 -9.82 1.29
N TYR A 73 3.78 -9.58 2.09
CA TYR A 73 3.30 -8.22 2.34
C TYR A 73 3.06 -7.98 3.82
N PHE A 74 3.18 -6.73 4.22
CA PHE A 74 2.80 -6.29 5.56
C PHE A 74 2.38 -4.83 5.57
N SER A 75 1.50 -4.46 6.50
CA SER A 75 1.02 -3.10 6.64
C SER A 75 1.74 -2.35 7.74
N ASP A 76 1.75 -1.03 7.61
CA ASP A 76 2.19 -0.13 8.68
C ASP A 76 1.28 -0.20 9.93
N ARG A 77 1.76 0.45 11.00
CA ARG A 77 0.98 0.69 12.22
C ARG A 77 -0.26 1.55 11.91
N PRO A 78 -1.39 1.36 12.62
CA PRO A 78 -1.59 0.43 13.74
C PRO A 78 -2.05 -0.97 13.34
N LYS A 79 -2.54 -1.18 12.11
CA LYS A 79 -3.22 -2.43 11.72
C LYS A 79 -2.30 -3.65 11.69
N ARG A 80 -1.02 -3.49 11.31
CA ARG A 80 0.01 -4.56 11.33
C ARG A 80 -0.45 -5.87 10.67
N MET A 81 -1.15 -5.78 9.55
CA MET A 81 -1.52 -6.97 8.78
C MET A 81 -0.31 -7.54 8.07
N THR A 82 -0.26 -8.86 7.87
CA THR A 82 0.85 -9.55 7.18
C THR A 82 0.31 -10.72 6.38
N GLY A 83 0.99 -11.12 5.31
CA GLY A 83 0.66 -12.36 4.62
C GLY A 83 1.56 -12.66 3.43
N LEU A 84 1.16 -13.70 2.71
CA LEU A 84 1.74 -14.12 1.44
C LEU A 84 0.69 -14.00 0.35
N MET A 85 1.09 -13.51 -0.82
CA MET A 85 0.25 -13.38 -2.01
C MET A 85 0.94 -14.09 -3.17
N SER A 86 0.23 -14.88 -3.98
CA SER A 86 0.84 -15.48 -5.17
C SER A 86 1.29 -14.39 -6.16
N ILE A 87 2.28 -14.67 -7.00
CA ILE A 87 2.69 -13.74 -8.06
C ILE A 87 1.50 -13.34 -8.94
N GLU A 88 0.64 -14.28 -9.31
CA GLU A 88 -0.55 -13.99 -10.12
C GLU A 88 -1.53 -13.04 -9.42
N SER A 89 -1.79 -13.23 -8.13
CA SER A 89 -2.64 -12.32 -7.35
C SER A 89 -1.99 -10.94 -7.20
N PHE A 90 -0.68 -10.88 -6.96
CA PHE A 90 0.06 -9.62 -6.87
C PHE A 90 -0.03 -8.82 -8.17
N LEU A 91 0.15 -9.49 -9.32
CA LEU A 91 0.04 -8.84 -10.62
C LEU A 91 -1.40 -8.43 -10.97
N LYS A 92 -2.40 -9.16 -10.49
CA LYS A 92 -3.80 -8.75 -10.62
C LYS A 92 -4.07 -7.46 -9.85
N GLU A 93 -3.59 -7.37 -8.60
CA GLU A 93 -3.71 -6.15 -7.80
C GLU A 93 -2.91 -5.00 -8.42
N TRP A 94 -1.73 -5.28 -8.99
CA TRP A 94 -0.94 -4.29 -9.72
C TRP A 94 -1.74 -3.63 -10.85
N GLN A 95 -2.52 -4.41 -11.59
CA GLN A 95 -3.34 -3.95 -12.72
C GLN A 95 -4.66 -3.32 -12.29
N SER A 96 -4.96 -3.26 -10.99
CA SER A 96 -6.14 -2.59 -10.46
C SER A 96 -6.18 -1.13 -10.91
N ASN A 97 -7.35 -0.68 -11.35
CA ASN A 97 -7.56 0.69 -11.81
C ASN A 97 -7.97 1.63 -10.66
N THR A 98 -7.52 1.35 -9.43
CA THR A 98 -7.72 2.27 -8.30
C THR A 98 -6.89 3.53 -8.53
N LYS A 99 -7.36 4.66 -8.01
CA LYS A 99 -6.72 5.98 -8.20
C LYS A 99 -5.22 5.96 -7.88
N ASN A 100 -4.83 5.21 -6.85
CA ASN A 100 -3.44 5.05 -6.42
C ASN A 100 -2.96 3.59 -6.57
N GLY A 101 -3.54 2.82 -7.48
CA GLY A 101 -3.02 1.48 -7.81
C GLY A 101 -1.74 1.59 -8.63
N PHE A 102 -0.88 0.58 -8.59
CA PHE A 102 0.42 0.56 -9.28
C PHE A 102 0.36 0.81 -10.79
N LYS A 103 -0.79 0.56 -11.41
CA LYS A 103 -1.03 0.91 -12.81
C LYS A 103 -1.09 2.42 -13.05
N ASN A 104 -1.66 3.17 -12.11
CA ASN A 104 -1.90 4.61 -12.22
C ASN A 104 -0.84 5.44 -11.50
N ASP A 105 -0.26 4.90 -10.43
CA ASP A 105 0.82 5.49 -9.64
C ASP A 105 1.86 4.42 -9.35
N ALA A 106 2.92 4.38 -10.16
CA ALA A 106 3.92 3.32 -10.13
C ALA A 106 4.73 3.37 -8.82
N PRO A 107 5.02 2.22 -8.18
CA PRO A 107 5.67 2.19 -6.88
C PRO A 107 7.15 2.54 -6.96
N ASN A 108 7.66 3.09 -5.86
CA ASN A 108 9.10 3.10 -5.61
C ASN A 108 9.53 1.72 -5.13
N VAL A 109 10.71 1.31 -5.56
CA VAL A 109 11.27 0.00 -5.29
C VAL A 109 12.73 0.11 -4.93
N GLY A 110 13.09 -0.37 -3.73
CA GLY A 110 14.47 -0.68 -3.38
C GLY A 110 14.84 -2.04 -3.94
N ILE A 111 15.87 -2.12 -4.78
CA ILE A 111 16.40 -3.35 -5.35
C ILE A 111 17.72 -3.65 -4.65
N GLU A 112 17.73 -4.74 -3.89
CA GLU A 112 18.91 -5.28 -3.24
C GLU A 112 19.34 -6.56 -3.94
N GLY A 113 20.66 -6.74 -4.14
CA GLY A 113 21.20 -7.98 -4.69
C GLY A 113 22.73 -8.03 -4.66
N ILE A 114 23.30 -9.16 -5.04
CA ILE A 114 24.75 -9.36 -5.11
C ILE A 114 25.19 -9.38 -6.57
N LYS A 115 26.05 -8.44 -6.97
CA LYS A 115 26.59 -8.37 -8.33
C LYS A 115 27.42 -9.61 -8.66
N LEU A 116 27.06 -10.27 -9.75
CA LEU A 116 27.88 -11.32 -10.34
C LEU A 116 29.09 -10.69 -11.03
N HIS A 117 30.29 -10.97 -10.51
CA HIS A 117 31.54 -10.70 -11.20
C HIS A 117 32.34 -11.99 -11.33
N ALA A 118 32.80 -12.32 -12.54
CA ALA A 118 33.46 -13.60 -12.82
C ALA A 118 34.79 -13.79 -12.06
N PHE A 119 35.37 -12.71 -11.52
CA PHE A 119 36.72 -12.71 -10.95
C PHE A 119 36.88 -11.89 -9.65
N SER A 120 35.80 -11.42 -9.00
CA SER A 120 35.91 -10.71 -7.71
C SER A 120 34.69 -10.92 -6.83
N ASN A 121 34.94 -10.89 -5.52
CA ASN A 121 33.97 -11.08 -4.45
C ASN A 121 32.75 -10.17 -4.67
N GLY A 122 31.56 -10.79 -4.67
CA GLY A 122 30.30 -10.14 -5.05
C GLY A 122 30.06 -8.83 -4.30
N GLN A 123 29.91 -7.75 -5.06
CA GLN A 123 29.58 -6.42 -4.54
C GLN A 123 28.07 -6.33 -4.36
N THR A 124 27.59 -5.90 -3.18
CA THR A 124 26.17 -5.59 -2.99
C THR A 124 25.75 -4.42 -3.89
N VAL A 125 24.59 -4.54 -4.52
CA VAL A 125 23.92 -3.50 -5.28
C VAL A 125 22.66 -3.13 -4.53
N SER A 126 22.52 -1.84 -4.25
CA SER A 126 21.35 -1.21 -3.63
C SER A 126 20.97 -0.02 -4.51
N VAL A 127 19.85 -0.12 -5.23
CA VAL A 127 19.34 0.97 -6.09
C VAL A 127 17.86 1.21 -5.83
N VAL A 128 17.43 2.46 -5.97
CA VAL A 128 16.01 2.82 -5.84
C VAL A 128 15.46 3.25 -7.19
N MET A 129 14.37 2.62 -7.62
CA MET A 129 13.76 2.83 -8.93
C MET A 129 12.25 2.91 -8.83
N VAL A 130 11.60 3.38 -9.89
CA VAL A 130 10.16 3.22 -10.12
C VAL A 130 9.96 2.03 -11.06
N LEU A 131 9.10 1.08 -10.68
CA LEU A 131 8.80 -0.08 -11.53
C LEU A 131 7.44 0.05 -12.21
N SER A 132 7.35 -0.39 -13.46
CA SER A 132 6.10 -0.40 -14.22
C SER A 132 6.03 -1.60 -15.17
N ASN A 133 4.84 -1.81 -15.75
CA ASN A 133 4.58 -2.79 -16.80
C ASN A 133 5.11 -4.21 -16.49
N PRO A 134 4.69 -4.84 -15.37
CA PRO A 134 5.10 -6.21 -15.08
C PRO A 134 4.59 -7.19 -16.14
N ILE A 135 5.48 -8.08 -16.59
CA ILE A 135 5.16 -9.19 -17.51
C ILE A 135 5.71 -10.47 -16.91
N TYR A 136 4.81 -11.40 -16.56
CA TYR A 136 5.18 -12.71 -16.00
C TYR A 136 5.03 -13.81 -17.04
N ASP A 137 6.15 -14.48 -17.34
CA ASP A 137 6.16 -15.74 -18.05
C ASP A 137 6.25 -16.88 -17.03
N LYS A 138 5.12 -17.55 -16.80
CA LYS A 138 5.01 -18.68 -15.88
C LYS A 138 5.79 -19.91 -16.34
N ASN A 139 5.93 -20.12 -17.65
CA ASN A 139 6.66 -21.27 -18.19
C ASN A 139 8.16 -21.10 -18.00
N ALA A 140 8.66 -19.87 -18.18
CA ALA A 140 10.06 -19.52 -17.95
C ALA A 140 10.37 -19.11 -16.50
N ASN A 141 9.38 -19.10 -15.61
CA ASN A 141 9.45 -18.52 -14.25
C ASN A 141 10.21 -17.18 -14.22
N THR A 142 9.83 -16.29 -15.12
CA THR A 142 10.54 -15.02 -15.36
C THR A 142 9.56 -13.86 -15.23
N LEU A 143 9.91 -12.86 -14.44
CA LEU A 143 9.12 -11.64 -14.27
C LEU A 143 9.95 -10.45 -14.74
N THR A 144 9.39 -9.67 -15.66
CA THR A 144 10.05 -8.49 -16.23
C THR A 144 9.32 -7.23 -15.83
N TYR A 145 10.07 -6.19 -15.46
CA TYR A 145 9.57 -4.84 -15.22
C TYR A 145 10.32 -3.84 -16.11
N MET A 146 9.63 -2.75 -16.46
CA MET A 146 10.31 -1.51 -16.83
C MET A 146 10.71 -0.77 -15.56
N ALA A 147 11.94 -0.28 -15.50
CA ALA A 147 12.48 0.38 -14.33
C ALA A 147 13.05 1.75 -14.69
N HIS A 148 12.78 2.75 -13.86
CA HIS A 148 13.27 4.12 -14.06
C HIS A 148 13.96 4.63 -12.79
N GLU A 149 15.14 5.23 -12.91
CA GLU A 149 15.85 5.79 -11.76
C GLU A 149 15.19 7.09 -11.24
N LEU A 150 15.09 7.23 -9.92
CA LEU A 150 14.53 8.43 -9.28
C LEU A 150 15.53 9.58 -9.14
N ASN A 151 16.84 9.30 -9.09
CA ASN A 151 17.89 10.30 -8.87
C ASN A 151 19.07 10.06 -9.82
N THR A 152 19.15 10.84 -10.90
CA THR A 152 20.19 10.74 -11.94
C THR A 152 21.56 11.32 -11.54
N LYS A 153 21.76 11.69 -10.27
CA LYS A 153 22.95 12.46 -9.82
C LYS A 153 24.10 11.61 -9.28
N GLU A 154 23.87 10.33 -8.96
CA GLU A 154 24.94 9.40 -8.57
C GLU A 154 25.09 8.28 -9.59
N GLY A 155 26.27 8.23 -10.22
CA GLY A 155 26.79 7.07 -10.94
C GLY A 155 25.82 6.36 -11.88
N GLU A 156 25.61 6.92 -13.08
CA GLU A 156 24.86 6.29 -14.17
C GLU A 156 25.24 4.81 -14.34
N ILE A 157 24.24 3.93 -14.38
CA ILE A 157 24.46 2.52 -14.70
C ILE A 157 24.77 2.46 -16.20
N LYS A 158 26.05 2.32 -16.55
CA LYS A 158 26.53 2.34 -17.95
C LYS A 158 26.64 0.95 -18.59
N LYS A 159 26.24 -0.10 -17.88
CA LYS A 159 26.27 -1.48 -18.37
C LYS A 159 25.23 -2.33 -17.65
N ASP A 160 24.80 -3.39 -18.32
CA ASP A 160 23.96 -4.42 -17.71
C ASP A 160 24.57 -4.92 -16.39
N ILE A 161 23.72 -5.03 -15.37
CA ILE A 161 24.10 -5.55 -14.06
C ILE A 161 23.42 -6.89 -13.86
N LYS A 162 24.22 -7.95 -13.71
CA LYS A 162 23.75 -9.27 -13.30
C LYS A 162 23.80 -9.38 -11.79
N LEU A 163 22.73 -9.87 -11.20
CA LEU A 163 22.49 -9.93 -9.77
C LEU A 163 22.10 -11.35 -9.34
N ASN A 164 22.55 -11.76 -8.15
CA ASN A 164 22.10 -12.94 -7.42
C ASN A 164 21.37 -12.52 -6.14
N ASN A 165 20.48 -13.38 -5.64
CA ASN A 165 19.74 -13.21 -4.39
C ASN A 165 19.02 -11.85 -4.33
N LEU A 166 18.16 -11.59 -5.31
CA LEU A 166 17.49 -10.30 -5.39
C LEU A 166 16.33 -10.24 -4.42
N VAL A 167 16.22 -9.10 -3.74
CA VAL A 167 15.06 -8.72 -2.95
C VAL A 167 14.59 -7.35 -3.41
N LEU A 168 13.32 -7.26 -3.80
CA LEU A 168 12.65 -6.02 -4.15
C LEU A 168 11.76 -5.61 -2.98
N PHE A 169 12.01 -4.43 -2.44
CA PHE A 169 11.16 -3.76 -1.46
C PHE A 169 10.25 -2.78 -2.19
N ILE A 170 9.00 -3.17 -2.41
CA ILE A 170 8.04 -2.42 -3.23
C ILE A 170 7.08 -1.69 -2.28
N ASP A 171 7.05 -0.36 -2.37
CA ASP A 171 6.13 0.45 -1.58
C ASP A 171 4.72 0.43 -2.18
N ASN A 172 3.74 0.88 -1.38
CA ASN A 172 2.41 1.18 -1.89
C ASN A 172 1.92 2.49 -1.30
N ILE A 173 1.55 3.41 -2.19
CA ILE A 173 0.80 4.61 -1.85
C ILE A 173 -0.69 4.27 -2.03
N ASP A 174 -1.29 3.74 -0.97
CA ASP A 174 -2.73 3.60 -0.69
C ASP A 174 -3.71 3.03 -1.75
N SER A 175 -4.01 1.73 -1.62
CA SER A 175 -5.40 1.24 -1.38
C SER A 175 -5.37 -0.22 -0.90
N CYS A 176 -6.29 -0.58 0.01
CA CYS A 176 -6.45 -1.94 0.55
C CYS A 176 -6.54 -2.97 -0.60
N PRO A 177 -5.66 -4.00 -0.66
CA PRO A 177 -5.79 -5.07 -1.62
C PRO A 177 -7.15 -5.74 -1.48
N SER A 178 -7.78 -6.08 -2.60
CA SER A 178 -9.13 -6.66 -2.67
C SER A 178 -9.30 -7.89 -1.77
N CYS A 179 -8.21 -8.59 -1.47
CA CYS A 179 -8.19 -9.80 -0.64
C CYS A 179 -8.30 -9.54 0.88
N CYS A 180 -8.13 -8.30 1.36
CA CYS A 180 -8.03 -7.99 2.80
C CYS A 180 -9.22 -7.18 3.35
N CYS A 181 -10.19 -6.82 2.52
CA CYS A 181 -11.28 -5.90 2.90
C CYS A 181 -12.69 -6.54 2.90
N GLY A 182 -12.80 -7.85 3.13
CA GLY A 182 -14.08 -8.54 3.25
C GLY A 182 -14.40 -8.95 4.69
N PHE A 183 -15.02 -8.07 5.48
CA PHE A 183 -16.01 -8.38 6.53
C PHE A 183 -16.49 -7.07 7.17
N SER A 184 -17.58 -6.50 6.65
CA SER A 184 -18.45 -5.61 7.42
C SER A 184 -19.73 -6.40 7.65
N ILE A 185 -19.87 -6.96 8.85
CA ILE A 185 -21.14 -7.51 9.33
C ILE A 185 -21.99 -6.33 9.84
N ASN A 186 -23.11 -6.12 9.16
CA ASN A 186 -24.31 -5.34 9.49
C ASN A 186 -24.15 -4.02 10.26
#